data_AF-A0A9E3EG48-F1
#
_entry.id   AF-A0A9E3EG48-F1
#
_cell.length_a   1.000
_cell.length_b   1.000
_cell.length_c   1.000
_cell.angle_alpha   90.00
_cell.angle_beta   90.00
_cell.angle_gamma   90.00
#
_symmetry.space_group_name_H-M   'P 1'
#
loop_
_entity.id
_entity.type
_entity.pdbx_description
1 polymer ?
#
loop_
_entity_poly.entity_id
_entity_poly.type
_entity_poly.pdbx_seq_one_letter_code
_entity_poly.pdbx_strand_id
1 'polypeptide(L)'
;MRKKDREGLAGRAHLMAHRSWRRLALDAAALASLGFILVPLVFVTWLAFFKQEIPSFPPEGYTLHWFSSMLTQNAIIDGFVTSVEIGLVATLIGLALGVPAALGLVRYVSWWS
;
A
#
# COMPACT_ATOMS: atom_id res chain seq x y z
N MET A 1 -38.79 1.65 -41.06
CA MET A 1 -37.68 2.48 -40.54
C MET A 1 -37.18 2.11 -39.12
N ARG A 2 -37.59 1.01 -38.46
CA ARG A 2 -37.34 0.75 -37.02
C ARG A 2 -36.31 -0.35 -36.68
N LYS A 3 -35.70 -1.00 -37.69
CA LYS A 3 -34.85 -2.19 -37.48
C LYS A 3 -33.35 -1.87 -37.37
N LYS A 4 -32.86 -0.90 -38.15
CA LYS A 4 -31.45 -0.48 -38.22
C LYS A 4 -30.92 0.10 -36.89
N ASP A 5 -31.78 0.74 -36.11
CA ASP A 5 -31.39 1.35 -34.82
C ASP A 5 -31.20 0.32 -33.71
N ARG A 6 -31.91 -0.81 -33.77
CA ARG A 6 -31.78 -1.89 -32.76
C ARG A 6 -30.49 -2.68 -32.94
N GLU A 7 -30.04 -2.85 -34.17
CA GLU A 7 -28.79 -3.54 -34.50
C GLU A 7 -27.56 -2.72 -34.07
N GLY A 8 -27.64 -1.39 -34.16
CA GLY A 8 -26.59 -0.48 -33.67
C GLY A 8 -26.46 -0.44 -32.14
N LEU A 9 -27.54 -0.64 -31.39
CA LEU A 9 -27.50 -0.71 -29.92
C LEU A 9 -26.90 -2.03 -29.41
N ALA A 10 -27.21 -3.15 -30.06
CA ALA A 10 -26.65 -4.46 -29.72
C ALA A 10 -25.13 -4.53 -29.99
N GLY A 11 -24.65 -3.97 -31.11
CA GLY A 11 -23.22 -3.91 -31.41
C GLY A 11 -22.42 -3.05 -30.43
N ARG A 12 -23.02 -1.98 -29.90
CA ARG A 12 -22.40 -1.11 -28.89
C ARG A 12 -22.30 -1.77 -27.51
N ALA A 13 -23.31 -2.55 -27.11
CA ALA A 13 -23.29 -3.27 -25.84
C ALA A 13 -22.14 -4.30 -25.78
N HIS A 14 -21.90 -5.02 -26.87
CA HIS A 14 -20.81 -6.02 -26.96
C HIS A 14 -19.41 -5.38 -26.90
N LEU A 15 -19.22 -4.21 -27.52
CA LEU A 15 -17.94 -3.47 -27.47
C LEU A 15 -17.67 -2.87 -26.08
N MET A 16 -18.71 -2.46 -25.35
CA MET A 16 -18.58 -1.92 -23.99
C MET A 16 -18.26 -3.02 -22.97
N ALA A 17 -18.84 -4.22 -23.13
CA ALA A 17 -18.62 -5.36 -22.24
C ALA A 17 -17.14 -5.79 -22.17
N HIS A 18 -16.42 -5.74 -23.29
CA HIS A 18 -15.01 -6.15 -23.33
C HIS A 18 -14.07 -5.18 -22.58
N ARG A 19 -14.44 -3.89 -22.49
CA ARG A 19 -13.66 -2.87 -21.78
C ARG A 19 -13.95 -2.87 -20.28
N SER A 20 -15.19 -3.07 -19.87
CA SER A 20 -15.57 -3.15 -18.45
C SER A 20 -15.08 -4.45 -17.81
N TRP A 21 -15.14 -5.57 -18.52
CA TRP A 21 -14.67 -6.87 -18.00
C TRP A 21 -13.18 -6.88 -17.70
N ARG A 22 -12.37 -6.29 -18.59
CA ARG A 22 -10.92 -6.15 -18.36
C ARG A 22 -10.60 -5.27 -17.15
N ARG A 23 -11.33 -4.17 -16.96
CA ARG A 23 -11.13 -3.26 -15.81
C ARG A 23 -11.52 -3.95 -14.52
N LEU A 24 -12.69 -4.59 -14.49
CA LEU A 24 -13.15 -5.37 -13.33
C LEU A 24 -12.18 -6.51 -12.98
N ALA A 25 -11.64 -7.21 -13.97
CA ALA A 25 -10.64 -8.25 -13.73
C ALA A 25 -9.34 -7.70 -13.15
N LEU A 26 -8.86 -6.55 -13.65
CA LEU A 26 -7.66 -5.89 -13.13
C LEU A 26 -7.90 -5.32 -11.73
N ASP A 27 -9.04 -4.68 -11.49
CA ASP A 27 -9.41 -4.11 -10.19
C ASP A 27 -9.60 -5.24 -9.15
N ALA A 28 -10.25 -6.34 -9.53
CA ALA A 28 -10.39 -7.51 -8.67
C ALA A 28 -9.04 -8.16 -8.37
N ALA A 29 -8.15 -8.30 -9.36
CA ALA A 29 -6.81 -8.83 -9.14
C ALA A 29 -6.00 -7.90 -8.23
N ALA A 30 -6.03 -6.58 -8.46
CA ALA A 30 -5.35 -5.60 -7.62
C ALA A 30 -5.88 -5.63 -6.17
N LEU A 31 -7.20 -5.69 -5.99
CA LEU A 31 -7.82 -5.77 -4.66
C LEU A 31 -7.51 -7.10 -3.96
N ALA A 32 -7.49 -8.20 -4.69
CA ALA A 32 -7.10 -9.51 -4.15
C ALA A 32 -5.63 -9.53 -3.73
N SER A 33 -4.73 -9.00 -4.55
CA SER A 33 -3.31 -8.87 -4.20
C SER A 33 -3.09 -7.95 -3.00
N LEU A 34 -3.75 -6.79 -2.97
CA LEU A 34 -3.67 -5.86 -1.84
C LEU A 34 -4.22 -6.52 -0.57
N GLY A 35 -5.39 -7.16 -0.66
CA GLY A 35 -5.99 -7.91 0.44
C GLY A 35 -5.05 -8.99 0.97
N PHE A 36 -4.44 -9.78 0.09
CA PHE A 36 -3.48 -10.81 0.46
C PHE A 36 -2.27 -10.25 1.23
N ILE A 37 -1.73 -9.09 0.81
CA ILE A 37 -0.63 -8.41 1.52
C ILE A 37 -1.10 -7.85 2.88
N LEU A 38 -2.34 -7.38 2.98
CA LEU A 38 -2.90 -6.80 4.20
C LEU A 38 -3.36 -7.85 5.23
N VAL A 39 -3.74 -9.06 4.81
CA VAL A 39 -4.14 -10.15 5.71
C VAL A 39 -3.15 -10.38 6.86
N PRO A 40 -1.84 -10.59 6.64
CA PRO A 40 -0.90 -10.78 7.74
C PRO A 40 -0.76 -9.52 8.61
N LEU A 41 -0.86 -8.33 8.04
CA LEU A 41 -0.81 -7.08 8.79
C LEU A 41 -2.00 -6.94 9.74
N VAL A 42 -3.21 -7.25 9.27
CA VAL A 42 -4.44 -7.25 10.08
C VAL A 42 -4.32 -8.30 11.19
N PHE A 43 -3.81 -9.48 10.86
CA PHE A 43 -3.63 -10.56 11.82
C PHE A 43 -2.65 -10.19 12.95
N VAL A 44 -1.46 -9.66 12.60
CA VAL A 44 -0.48 -9.20 13.60
C VAL A 44 -1.04 -8.03 14.42
N THR A 45 -1.75 -7.10 13.79
CA THR A 45 -2.39 -5.97 14.49
C THR A 45 -3.44 -6.47 15.48
N TRP A 46 -4.25 -7.47 15.10
CA TRP A 46 -5.21 -8.10 16.01
C TRP A 46 -4.50 -8.78 17.18
N LEU A 47 -3.46 -9.58 16.91
CA LEU A 47 -2.67 -10.24 17.95
C LEU A 47 -2.01 -9.26 18.92
N ALA A 48 -1.62 -8.06 18.47
CA ALA A 48 -1.01 -7.03 19.33
C ALA A 48 -1.93 -6.55 20.47
N PHE A 49 -3.24 -6.79 20.39
CA PHE A 49 -4.19 -6.47 21.45
C PHE A 49 -4.36 -7.60 22.49
N PHE A 50 -3.70 -8.75 22.32
CA PHE A 50 -3.87 -9.87 23.25
C PHE A 50 -3.15 -9.59 24.57
N LYS A 51 -3.75 -10.02 25.70
CA LYS A 51 -3.18 -9.83 27.04
C LYS A 51 -1.84 -10.51 27.28
N GLN A 52 -1.57 -11.57 26.56
CA GLN A 52 -0.52 -12.54 26.82
C GLN A 52 0.66 -12.34 25.85
N GLU A 53 1.89 -12.32 26.37
CA GLU A 53 3.13 -12.24 25.57
C GLU A 53 3.36 -13.52 24.74
N ILE A 54 2.86 -14.65 25.23
CA ILE A 54 2.92 -15.96 24.58
C ILE A 54 1.49 -16.34 24.17
N PRO A 55 1.22 -16.61 22.88
CA PRO A 55 -0.08 -17.09 22.43
C PRO A 55 -0.39 -18.46 23.05
N SER A 56 -1.18 -18.48 24.13
CA SER A 56 -1.69 -19.67 24.80
C SER A 56 -3.21 -19.73 24.69
N PHE A 57 -3.72 -20.88 24.24
CA PHE A 57 -5.16 -21.13 24.15
C PHE A 57 -5.67 -21.64 25.50
N PRO A 58 -6.73 -21.08 26.11
CA PRO A 58 -7.62 -19.97 25.69
C PRO A 58 -7.10 -18.55 26.05
N PRO A 59 -7.39 -17.52 25.24
CA PRO A 59 -6.96 -16.14 25.50
C PRO A 59 -7.67 -15.51 26.71
N GLU A 60 -6.90 -15.01 27.68
CA GLU A 60 -7.42 -14.43 28.93
C GLU A 60 -8.02 -13.01 28.75
N GLY A 61 -7.94 -12.43 27.55
CA GLY A 61 -8.63 -11.19 27.16
C GLY A 61 -7.78 -10.23 26.32
N TYR A 62 -8.34 -9.04 26.05
CA TYR A 62 -7.68 -7.96 25.31
C TYR A 62 -7.09 -6.90 26.24
N THR A 63 -5.93 -6.33 25.91
CA THR A 63 -5.30 -5.23 26.67
C THR A 63 -4.61 -4.22 25.78
N LEU A 64 -4.51 -2.99 26.28
CA LEU A 64 -3.68 -1.92 25.72
C LEU A 64 -2.44 -1.65 26.58
N HIS A 65 -2.20 -2.46 27.62
CA HIS A 65 -1.10 -2.27 28.55
C HIS A 65 0.25 -2.21 27.83
N TRP A 66 0.49 -3.07 26.85
CA TRP A 66 1.72 -3.09 26.05
C TRP A 66 1.97 -1.76 25.34
N PHE A 67 0.95 -1.14 24.76
CA PHE A 67 1.08 0.18 24.14
C PHE A 67 1.46 1.25 25.17
N SER A 68 0.87 1.23 26.37
CA SER A 68 1.27 2.17 27.44
C SER A 68 2.68 1.92 27.98
N SER A 69 3.08 0.66 28.10
CA SER A 69 4.41 0.25 28.57
C SER A 69 5.50 0.58 27.56
N MET A 70 5.20 0.52 26.27
CA MET A 70 6.11 0.95 25.20
C MET A 70 6.40 2.45 25.27
N LEU A 71 5.39 3.26 25.60
CA LEU A 71 5.51 4.73 25.72
C LEU A 71 6.22 5.19 27.00
N THR A 72 6.43 4.30 27.97
CA THR A 72 7.19 4.61 29.19
C THR A 72 8.64 4.13 29.11
N GLN A 73 8.98 3.33 28.10
CA GLN A 73 10.35 2.85 27.89
C GLN A 73 11.12 3.83 26.99
N ASN A 74 12.03 4.60 27.61
CA ASN A 74 12.88 5.55 26.89
C ASN A 74 13.66 4.90 25.73
N ALA A 75 14.15 3.67 25.89
CA ALA A 75 14.87 2.97 24.81
C ALA A 75 14.03 2.79 23.53
N ILE A 76 12.72 2.55 23.66
CA ILE A 76 11.81 2.42 22.51
C ILE A 76 11.58 3.78 21.86
N ILE A 77 11.35 4.81 22.67
CA ILE A 77 11.14 6.19 22.19
C ILE A 77 12.39 6.72 21.49
N ASP A 78 13.54 6.59 22.11
CA ASP A 78 14.83 7.05 21.58
C ASP A 78 15.16 6.33 20.27
N GLY A 79 14.89 5.02 20.19
CA GLY A 79 15.05 4.25 18.95
C GLY A 79 14.12 4.71 17.84
N PHE A 80 12.86 5.05 18.17
CA PHE A 80 11.90 5.61 17.22
C PHE A 80 12.33 6.98 16.70
N VAL A 81 12.72 7.89 17.59
CA VAL A 81 13.19 9.24 17.24
C VAL A 81 14.44 9.16 16.36
N THR A 82 15.41 8.33 16.74
CA THR A 82 16.64 8.11 15.97
C THR A 82 16.32 7.60 14.56
N SER A 83 15.37 6.67 14.43
CA SER A 83 14.96 6.12 13.14
C SER A 83 14.31 7.17 12.24
N VAL A 84 13.46 8.04 12.82
CA VAL A 84 12.83 9.15 12.10
C VAL A 84 13.88 10.16 11.66
N GLU A 85 14.82 10.53 12.53
CA GLU A 85 15.90 11.46 12.21
C GLU A 85 16.76 10.95 11.05
N ILE A 86 17.24 9.70 11.15
CA ILE A 86 18.04 9.07 10.09
C ILE A 86 17.22 8.98 8.79
N GLY A 87 15.95 8.58 8.87
CA GLY A 87 15.07 8.47 7.70
C GLY A 87 14.84 9.80 6.99
N LEU A 88 14.67 10.89 7.75
CA LEU A 88 14.53 12.23 7.21
C LEU A 88 15.82 12.71 6.54
N VAL A 89 16.97 12.56 7.21
CA VAL A 89 18.27 12.94 6.65
C VAL A 89 18.56 12.15 5.38
N ALA A 90 18.32 10.83 5.38
CA ALA A 90 18.50 10.00 4.20
C ALA A 90 17.58 10.41 3.03
N THR A 91 16.32 10.73 3.31
CA THR A 91 15.36 11.21 2.31
C THR A 91 15.81 12.55 1.72
N LEU A 92 16.25 13.49 2.56
CA LEU A 92 16.74 14.80 2.11
C LEU A 92 17.98 14.68 1.22
N ILE A 93 18.96 13.86 1.62
CA ILE A 93 20.15 13.59 0.81
C ILE A 93 19.76 12.92 -0.50
N GLY A 94 18.89 11.91 -0.44
CA GLY A 94 18.37 11.21 -1.62
C GLY A 94 17.67 12.15 -2.60
N LEU A 95 16.86 13.09 -2.12
CA LEU A 95 16.23 14.11 -2.95
C LEU A 95 17.24 15.12 -3.49
N ALA A 96 18.15 15.61 -2.66
CA ALA A 96 19.17 16.57 -3.04
C ALA A 96 20.09 16.07 -4.15
N LEU A 97 20.38 14.75 -4.17
CA LEU A 97 21.18 14.13 -5.23
C LEU A 97 20.32 13.62 -6.39
N GLY A 98 19.18 12.99 -6.08
CA GLY A 98 18.32 12.34 -7.06
C GLY A 98 17.60 13.31 -7.99
N VAL A 99 17.14 14.46 -7.48
CA VAL A 99 16.42 15.45 -8.30
C VAL A 99 17.35 16.08 -9.35
N PRO A 100 18.55 16.59 -9.02
CA PRO A 100 19.48 17.09 -10.03
C PRO A 100 19.96 16.01 -10.98
N ALA A 101 20.20 14.78 -10.52
CA ALA A 101 20.60 13.67 -11.37
C ALA A 101 19.53 13.33 -12.42
N ALA A 102 18.26 13.24 -11.99
CA ALA A 102 17.14 12.99 -12.90
C ALA A 102 16.96 14.12 -13.93
N LEU A 103 17.08 15.38 -13.48
CA LEU A 103 17.02 16.54 -14.37
C LEU A 103 18.19 16.58 -15.37
N GLY A 104 19.39 16.23 -14.91
CA GLY A 104 20.59 16.16 -15.74
C GLY A 104 20.48 15.08 -16.81
N LEU A 105 19.96 13.90 -16.46
CA LEU A 105 19.68 12.84 -17.42
C LEU A 105 18.69 13.32 -18.49
N VAL A 106 17.51 13.82 -18.10
CA VAL A 106 16.49 14.24 -19.08
C VAL A 106 16.99 15.32 -20.03
N ARG A 107 17.82 16.26 -19.55
CA ARG A 107 18.25 17.41 -20.35
C ARG A 107 19.56 17.22 -21.12
N TYR A 108 20.48 16.41 -20.63
CA TYR A 108 21.80 16.25 -21.25
C TYR A 108 22.02 14.87 -21.87
N VAL A 109 21.29 13.83 -21.43
CA VAL A 109 21.40 12.47 -21.99
C VAL A 109 20.55 12.25 -23.25
N SER A 110 19.88 13.30 -23.76
CA SER A 110 19.11 13.23 -25.01
C SER A 110 19.98 13.24 -26.27
N TRP A 111 21.32 13.16 -26.14
CA TRP A 111 22.26 13.18 -27.26
C TRP A 111 22.42 11.81 -27.96
N TRP A 112 21.79 10.76 -27.43
CA TRP A 112 21.76 9.42 -28.06
C TRP A 112 20.52 9.21 -28.94
N SER A 113 20.25 10.16 -29.83
CA SER A 113 19.29 10.06 -30.94
C SER A 113 19.84 10.83 -32.13
#